data_AF-A0A1F2PCU0-F1
#
_entry.id   AF-A0A1F2PCU0-F1
#
_cell.length_a   1.000
_cell.length_b   1.000
_cell.length_c   1.000
_cell.angle_alpha   90.00
_cell.angle_beta   90.00
_cell.angle_gamma   90.00
#
_symmetry.space_group_name_H-M   'P 1'
#
loop_
_entity.id
_entity.type
_entity.pdbx_description
1 polymer ?
#
loop_
_entity_poly.entity_id
_entity_poly.type
_entity_poly.pdbx_seq_one_letter_code
_entity_poly.pdbx_strand_id
1 'polypeptide(L)'
;MGETSIGLDENIEGALCYLLGWLTGIVFFVLEKDNRFVKFHAMQSIVVFFGLMILMWIIGAITTAMMVGASMMGSGMIASLFTLVMVLIQLVIFGLWLFLMYKAYSGEMYKVPVIGDWVESKI
;
A
#
# COMPACT_ATOMS: atom_id res chain seq x y z
N MET A 1 14.07 -20.17 -5.24
CA MET A 1 14.36 -19.03 -6.11
C MET A 1 14.02 -19.45 -7.52
N GLY A 2 12.84 -19.05 -7.98
CA GLY A 2 12.43 -19.21 -9.38
C GLY A 2 13.06 -18.13 -10.25
N GLU A 3 13.25 -18.42 -11.53
CA GLU A 3 13.65 -17.41 -12.51
C GLU A 3 12.58 -16.31 -12.60
N THR A 4 13.01 -15.08 -12.82
CA THR A 4 12.16 -13.90 -13.02
C THR A 4 12.43 -13.29 -14.38
N SER A 5 11.50 -12.46 -14.85
CA SER A 5 11.60 -11.83 -16.17
C SER A 5 12.67 -10.72 -16.23
N ILE A 6 13.04 -10.13 -15.09
CA ILE A 6 14.04 -9.06 -14.99
C ILE A 6 15.41 -9.63 -14.57
N GLY A 7 15.47 -10.88 -14.09
CA GLY A 7 16.69 -11.61 -13.80
C GLY A 7 17.32 -11.29 -12.43
N LEU A 8 16.57 -10.63 -11.53
CA LEU A 8 16.95 -10.51 -10.12
C LEU A 8 16.32 -11.64 -9.30
N ASP A 9 16.81 -11.85 -8.07
CA ASP A 9 16.19 -12.82 -7.19
C ASP A 9 14.73 -12.44 -6.89
N GLU A 10 13.83 -13.43 -6.90
CA GLU A 10 12.38 -13.23 -6.76
C GLU A 10 11.98 -12.44 -5.50
N ASN A 11 12.73 -12.59 -4.41
CA ASN A 11 12.51 -11.87 -3.15
C ASN A 11 12.87 -10.38 -3.26
N ILE A 12 13.91 -10.04 -4.04
CA ILE A 12 14.29 -8.67 -4.34
C ILE A 12 13.20 -8.02 -5.21
N GLU A 13 12.78 -8.69 -6.28
CA GLU A 13 11.71 -8.18 -7.15
C GLU A 13 10.38 -8.04 -6.39
N GLY A 14 10.03 -9.02 -5.56
CA GLY A 14 8.85 -8.95 -4.70
C GLY A 14 8.88 -7.76 -3.74
N ALA A 15 10.04 -7.42 -3.19
CA ALA A 15 10.19 -6.21 -2.36
C ALA A 15 10.05 -4.93 -3.20
N LEU A 16 10.64 -4.91 -4.41
CA LEU A 16 10.57 -3.77 -5.33
C LEU A 16 9.15 -3.49 -5.84
N CYS A 17 8.27 -4.50 -5.90
CA CYS A 17 6.84 -4.30 -6.18
C CYS A 17 6.20 -3.24 -5.26
N TYR A 18 6.70 -3.08 -4.03
CA TYR A 18 6.17 -2.11 -3.06
C TYR A 18 6.90 -0.76 -3.06
N LEU A 19 8.04 -0.60 -3.75
CA LEU A 19 8.93 0.56 -3.61
C LEU A 19 8.23 1.92 -3.78
N LEU A 20 7.38 2.06 -4.79
CA LEU A 20 6.56 3.24 -5.03
C LEU A 20 5.07 2.91 -4.88
N GLY A 21 4.75 1.97 -3.99
CA GLY A 21 3.43 1.42 -3.79
C GLY A 21 2.85 0.85 -5.08
N TRP A 22 1.64 1.27 -5.42
CA TRP A 22 0.90 0.72 -6.56
C TRP A 22 1.59 0.97 -7.90
N LEU A 23 2.42 2.02 -8.04
CA LEU A 23 3.12 2.33 -9.28
C LEU A 23 4.12 1.23 -9.66
N THR A 24 5.01 0.87 -8.73
CA THR A 24 5.95 -0.25 -8.94
C THR A 24 5.22 -1.58 -9.02
N GLY A 25 4.10 -1.73 -8.31
CA GLY A 25 3.23 -2.89 -8.46
C GLY A 25 2.77 -3.08 -9.90
N ILE A 26 2.29 -2.02 -10.57
CA ILE A 26 1.90 -2.08 -11.99
C ILE A 26 3.09 -2.46 -12.87
N VAL A 27 4.24 -1.81 -12.67
CA VAL A 27 5.45 -2.07 -13.47
C VAL A 27 5.83 -3.54 -13.42
N PHE A 28 5.97 -4.11 -12.23
CA PHE A 28 6.33 -5.53 -12.07
C PHE A 28 5.20 -6.47 -12.52
N PHE A 29 3.93 -6.10 -12.36
CA PHE A 29 2.82 -6.93 -12.83
C PHE A 29 2.80 -7.07 -14.37
N VAL A 30 3.21 -6.02 -15.08
CA VAL A 30 3.28 -6.02 -16.55
C VAL A 30 4.56 -6.68 -17.05
N LEU A 31 5.70 -6.45 -16.38
CA LEU A 31 6.99 -6.97 -16.80
C LEU A 31 7.16 -8.46 -16.47
N GLU A 32 6.62 -8.92 -15.34
CA GLU A 32 6.77 -10.31 -14.91
C GLU A 32 5.78 -11.24 -15.62
N LYS A 33 6.30 -12.26 -16.31
CA LYS A 33 5.52 -13.19 -17.13
C LYS A 33 5.19 -14.50 -16.45
N ASP A 34 6.08 -15.04 -15.63
CA ASP A 34 5.98 -16.44 -15.19
C ASP A 34 6.16 -16.59 -13.68
N ASN A 35 6.89 -15.69 -13.03
CA ASN A 35 7.15 -15.81 -11.60
C ASN A 35 5.90 -15.46 -10.76
N ARG A 36 5.24 -16.49 -10.22
CA ARG A 36 4.03 -16.35 -9.39
C ARG A 36 4.27 -15.52 -8.13
N PHE A 37 5.46 -15.62 -7.52
CA PHE A 37 5.80 -14.88 -6.29
C PHE A 37 5.85 -13.37 -6.56
N VAL A 38 6.56 -12.97 -7.62
CA VAL A 38 6.66 -11.56 -8.02
C VAL A 38 5.30 -11.02 -8.45
N LYS A 39 4.52 -11.78 -9.24
CA LYS A 39 3.15 -11.40 -9.61
C LYS A 39 2.22 -11.23 -8.41
N PHE A 40 2.36 -12.07 -7.38
CA PHE A 40 1.63 -11.93 -6.12
C PHE A 40 1.92 -10.61 -5.44
N HIS A 41 3.19 -10.28 -5.22
CA HIS A 41 3.54 -9.01 -4.60
C HIS A 41 3.22 -7.80 -5.47
N ALA A 42 3.31 -7.94 -6.79
CA ALA A 42 2.91 -6.90 -7.73
C ALA A 42 1.40 -6.59 -7.63
N MET A 43 0.54 -7.61 -7.74
CA MET A 43 -0.91 -7.46 -7.60
C MET A 43 -1.31 -6.97 -6.21
N GLN A 44 -0.72 -7.54 -5.14
CA GLN A 44 -0.99 -7.09 -3.77
C GLN A 44 -0.61 -5.62 -3.58
N SER A 45 0.54 -5.19 -4.12
CA SER A 45 0.96 -3.79 -4.07
C SER A 45 -0.02 -2.86 -4.79
N ILE A 46 -0.47 -3.23 -5.99
CA ILE A 46 -1.48 -2.46 -6.73
C ILE A 46 -2.72 -2.27 -5.87
N VAL A 47 -3.28 -3.36 -5.38
CA VAL A 47 -4.60 -3.35 -4.73
C VAL A 47 -4.55 -2.65 -3.37
N VAL A 48 -3.52 -2.93 -2.56
CA VAL A 48 -3.31 -2.28 -1.26
C VAL A 48 -3.13 -0.78 -1.45
N PHE A 49 -2.12 -0.37 -2.22
CA PHE A 49 -1.68 1.02 -2.22
C PHE A 49 -2.56 1.93 -3.09
N PHE A 50 -3.20 1.39 -4.14
CA PHE A 50 -4.20 2.14 -4.90
C PHE A 50 -5.49 2.32 -4.09
N GLY A 51 -5.94 1.26 -3.39
CA GLY A 51 -7.07 1.33 -2.48
C GLY A 51 -6.84 2.33 -1.34
N LEU A 52 -5.66 2.28 -0.71
CA LEU A 52 -5.26 3.24 0.33
C LEU A 52 -5.18 4.67 -0.20
N MET A 53 -4.70 4.89 -1.43
CA MET A 53 -4.67 6.22 -2.05
C MET A 53 -6.09 6.80 -2.17
N ILE A 54 -7.03 6.02 -2.72
CA ILE A 54 -8.43 6.45 -2.87
C ILE A 54 -9.05 6.74 -1.50
N LEU A 55 -8.84 5.84 -0.52
CA LEU A 55 -9.35 6.03 0.83
C LEU A 55 -8.81 7.31 1.47
N MET A 56 -7.52 7.59 1.33
CA MET A 56 -6.89 8.80 1.86
C MET A 56 -7.39 10.07 1.19
N TRP A 57 -7.69 10.02 -0.11
CA TRP A 57 -8.29 11.16 -0.81
C TRP A 57 -9.70 11.46 -0.30
N ILE A 58 -10.53 10.42 -0.10
CA ILE A 58 -11.88 10.58 0.46
C ILE A 58 -11.82 11.15 1.88
N ILE A 59 -10.98 10.56 2.74
CA ILE A 59 -10.79 11.03 4.11
C ILE A 59 -10.27 12.47 4.12
N GLY A 60 -9.30 12.80 3.28
CA GLY A 60 -8.73 14.14 3.17
C GLY A 60 -9.76 15.18 2.71
N ALA A 61 -10.63 14.83 1.77
CA ALA A 61 -11.72 15.71 1.30
C ALA A 61 -12.73 16.01 2.42
N ILE A 62 -13.18 14.98 3.15
CA ILE A 62 -14.09 15.12 4.29
C ILE A 62 -13.46 15.98 5.39
N THR A 63 -12.19 15.67 5.72
CA THR A 63 -11.40 16.42 6.70
C THR A 63 -11.34 17.90 6.36
N THR A 64 -10.98 18.21 5.12
CA THR A 64 -10.81 19.60 4.67
C THR A 64 -12.13 20.36 4.76
N ALA A 65 -13.24 19.74 4.34
CA ALA A 65 -14.57 20.34 4.44
C ALA A 65 -14.96 20.62 5.91
N MET A 66 -14.71 19.68 6.82
CA MET A 66 -14.98 19.84 8.25
C MET A 66 -14.11 20.93 8.90
N MET A 67 -12.83 21.00 8.55
CA MET A 67 -11.89 21.99 9.08
C MET A 67 -12.24 23.41 8.63
N VAL A 68 -12.62 23.59 7.36
CA VAL A 68 -13.09 24.89 6.86
C VAL A 68 -14.32 25.35 7.66
N GLY A 69 -15.31 24.47 7.85
CA GLY A 69 -16.49 24.78 8.67
C GLY A 69 -16.16 25.11 10.13
N ALA A 70 -15.26 24.36 10.76
CA ALA A 70 -14.86 24.59 12.16
C ALA A 70 -14.05 25.89 12.35
N SER A 71 -13.19 26.24 11.40
CA SER A 71 -12.38 27.47 11.44
C SER A 71 -13.24 28.74 11.43
N MET A 72 -14.41 28.71 10.76
CA MET A 72 -15.37 29.80 10.75
C MET A 72 -16.11 29.97 12.09
N MET A 73 -16.10 28.96 12.97
CA MET A 73 -16.79 28.94 14.26
C MET A 73 -15.85 29.16 15.47
N GLY A 74 -14.56 29.45 15.26
CA GLY A 74 -13.61 29.79 16.33
C GLY A 74 -13.10 28.63 17.19
N SER A 75 -13.29 27.38 16.79
CA SER A 75 -13.00 26.17 17.60
C SER A 75 -11.66 25.50 17.24
N GLY A 76 -10.53 26.16 17.56
CA GLY A 76 -9.18 25.65 17.25
C GLY A 76 -8.79 24.31 17.92
N MET A 77 -9.42 23.91 19.03
CA MET A 77 -9.09 22.66 19.74
C MET A 77 -9.61 21.39 19.06
N ILE A 78 -10.66 21.46 18.23
CA ILE A 78 -11.19 20.28 17.52
C ILE A 78 -10.27 19.88 16.35
N ALA A 79 -9.61 20.86 15.73
CA ALA A 79 -8.69 20.65 14.62
C ALA A 79 -7.40 19.89 15.04
N SER A 80 -6.93 20.05 16.27
CA SER A 80 -5.67 19.46 16.74
C SER A 80 -5.77 17.96 17.03
N LEU A 81 -6.86 17.50 17.66
CA LEU A 81 -7.10 16.07 17.91
C LEU A 81 -7.26 15.29 16.61
N PHE A 82 -7.94 15.87 15.62
CA PHE A 82 -8.14 15.25 14.32
C PHE A 82 -6.82 15.05 13.57
N THR A 83 -5.95 16.07 13.61
CA THR A 83 -4.61 16.00 12.99
C THR A 83 -3.78 14.88 13.60
N LEU A 84 -3.84 14.70 14.92
CA LEU A 84 -3.11 13.62 15.60
C LEU A 84 -3.56 12.23 15.11
N VAL A 85 -4.87 12.02 14.96
CA VAL A 85 -5.42 10.75 14.43
C VAL A 85 -4.90 10.48 13.02
N MET A 86 -4.85 11.51 12.16
CA MET A 86 -4.34 11.36 10.79
C MET A 86 -2.86 10.97 10.75
N VAL A 87 -2.03 11.55 11.63
CA VAL A 87 -0.62 11.17 11.75
C VAL A 87 -0.48 9.70 12.17
N LEU A 88 -1.29 9.26 13.15
CA LEU A 88 -1.26 7.85 13.60
C LEU A 88 -1.63 6.89 12.46
N ILE A 89 -2.65 7.22 11.66
CA ILE A 89 -3.03 6.40 10.51
C ILE A 89 -1.89 6.32 9.48
N GLN A 90 -1.21 7.44 9.20
CA GLN A 90 -0.06 7.44 8.28
C GLN A 90 1.09 6.59 8.79
N LEU A 91 1.38 6.62 10.10
CA LEU A 91 2.40 5.76 10.71
C LEU A 91 2.04 4.29 10.61
N VAL A 92 0.75 3.92 10.77
CA VAL A 92 0.29 2.54 10.57
C VAL A 92 0.47 2.10 9.12
N ILE A 93 0.11 2.94 8.15
CA ILE A 93 0.31 2.64 6.72
C ILE A 93 1.79 2.52 6.38
N PHE A 94 2.63 3.41 6.92
CA PHE A 94 4.07 3.34 6.74
C PHE A 94 4.65 2.05 7.34
N GLY A 95 4.17 1.64 8.52
CA GLY A 95 4.51 0.36 9.12
C GLY A 95 4.08 -0.83 8.27
N LEU A 96 2.86 -0.81 7.71
CA LEU A 96 2.37 -1.83 6.78
C LEU A 96 3.26 -1.90 5.52
N TRP A 97 3.64 -0.74 4.97
CA TRP A 97 4.50 -0.66 3.79
C TRP A 97 5.86 -1.31 4.01
N LEU A 98 6.55 -0.95 5.09
CA LEU A 98 7.82 -1.56 5.47
C LEU A 98 7.67 -3.06 5.77
N PHE A 99 6.59 -3.44 6.44
CA PHE A 99 6.31 -4.83 6.75
C PHE A 99 6.15 -5.67 5.47
N LEU A 100 5.35 -5.22 4.50
CA LEU A 100 5.14 -5.94 3.25
C LEU A 100 6.43 -6.07 2.43
N MET A 101 7.24 -5.01 2.37
CA MET A 101 8.57 -5.06 1.77
C MET A 101 9.45 -6.10 2.45
N TYR A 102 9.51 -6.09 3.78
CA TYR A 102 10.32 -7.02 4.55
C TYR A 102 9.88 -8.48 4.35
N LYS A 103 8.57 -8.76 4.34
CA LYS A 103 8.04 -10.11 4.10
C LYS A 103 8.39 -10.60 2.70
N ALA A 104 8.24 -9.75 1.68
CA ALA A 104 8.64 -10.11 0.32
C ALA A 104 10.15 -10.33 0.18
N TYR A 105 10.96 -9.46 0.79
CA TYR A 105 12.42 -9.62 0.82
C TYR A 105 12.85 -10.91 1.54
N SER A 106 12.08 -11.34 2.54
CA SER A 106 12.28 -12.61 3.26
C SER A 106 11.78 -13.84 2.47
N GLY A 107 11.23 -13.65 1.27
CA GLY A 107 10.69 -14.73 0.42
C GLY A 107 9.31 -15.23 0.86
N GLU A 108 8.56 -14.45 1.65
CA GLU A 108 7.25 -14.85 2.16
C GLU A 108 6.10 -14.15 1.44
N MET A 109 5.17 -14.95 0.89
CA MET A 109 3.90 -14.47 0.33
C MET A 109 2.91 -14.14 1.45
N TYR A 110 3.23 -13.13 2.26
CA TYR A 110 2.31 -12.65 3.27
C TYR A 110 1.05 -12.09 2.62
N LYS A 111 -0.10 -12.67 2.97
CA LYS A 111 -1.42 -12.26 2.53
C LYS A 111 -1.97 -11.17 3.44
N VAL A 112 -2.17 -9.97 2.90
CA VAL A 112 -2.85 -8.90 3.65
C VAL A 112 -4.28 -9.38 3.99
N PRO A 113 -4.72 -9.30 5.25
CA PRO A 113 -6.08 -9.67 5.61
C PRO A 113 -7.12 -8.98 4.72
N VAL A 114 -8.27 -9.63 4.49
CA VAL A 114 -9.38 -9.17 3.61
C VAL A 114 -9.11 -9.30 2.11
N ILE A 115 -7.90 -8.99 1.63
CA ILE A 115 -7.61 -8.92 0.18
C ILE A 115 -6.64 -9.99 -0.32
N GLY A 116 -5.80 -10.57 0.55
CA GLY A 116 -4.70 -11.43 0.14
C GLY A 116 -5.14 -12.73 -0.54
N ASP A 117 -6.24 -13.35 -0.07
CA ASP A 117 -6.80 -14.54 -0.72
C ASP A 117 -7.43 -14.20 -2.07
N TRP A 118 -8.06 -13.03 -2.20
CA TRP A 118 -8.56 -12.56 -3.48
C TRP A 118 -7.42 -12.30 -4.45
N VAL A 119 -6.34 -11.65 -4.00
CA VAL A 119 -5.13 -11.41 -4.81
C VAL A 119 -4.56 -12.74 -5.31
N GLU A 120 -4.32 -13.70 -4.43
CA GLU A 120 -3.77 -15.02 -4.80
C GLU A 120 -4.64 -15.75 -5.83
N SER A 121 -5.97 -15.63 -5.75
CA SER A 121 -6.88 -16.26 -6.71
C SER A 121 -6.79 -15.72 -8.15
N LYS A 122 -6.10 -14.60 -8.37
CA LYS A 122 -5.97 -13.93 -9.68
C LYS A 122 -4.66 -14.24 -10.42
N ILE A 123 -3.84 -15.15 -9.88
CA ILE A 123 -2.45 -15.37 -10.30
C ILE A 123 -2.16 -16.84 -10.50
#